data_AF-A0A8T4DS22-F1
#
_entry.id   AF-A0A8T4DS22-F1
#
_cell.length_a   1.000
_cell.length_b   1.000
_cell.length_c   1.000
_cell.angle_alpha   90.00
_cell.angle_beta   90.00
_cell.angle_gamma   90.00
#
_symmetry.space_group_name_H-M   'P 1'
#
loop_
_entity.id
_entity.type
_entity.pdbx_description
1 polymer ?
#
loop_
_entity_poly.entity_id
_entity_poly.type
_entity_poly.pdbx_seq_one_letter_code
_entity_poly.pdbx_strand_id
1 'polypeptide(L)'
;MKKNGFGKAVVSLVVLFILVLTSAQAIQTVTITKTDTTVQSRGWYWKPSYPNYAPQGMPDFDQQQSRWKKISAGPNGTIESTVEGDDIYNPTENCIAPGTDCYLNSVASGDDVEEWIFCGPVALANCFWWFDSKYADPTGIPGDGEDQFALVEDYGAGDDHATANAPLLIENLARAMNTTGKGTTHINDMEDAIIDWFDTTGLSDKFTVQVYNRPSFSTIENEIEDSQDVILLLGSFDYVVGPLIIDQIQPLGALPEPCKITTWTDYQEFVPMASRLDAIEILLQSSGTPCDVQINVYDAPSPAAPIGSAIVNPGVLGVPTWVRFNFAPSVMLIPGSLYYFDVTQLVSGYHYQWYFDTGNPYPPGTGWMRGVPMDPYGSPFDWAFQTEYFNPPPQSVRRAGHYVTCAGVNSEDSMIAFSDPTLDVTNPASVDHNDAANISHDIYNVSIGSPQPDIDCQWWLSDYHAGYNYTVVEQAVVICPVPDTTDPSLEITKPIKALYFLNKEIMTLSGGTLIIGKIDIEATASDDDAGMDRVEFYVNMQLLGNDTEAPYIYLWSQRAFFKQTITVKAIDKAGNVASQDIVVFKFF
;
A
#
# COMPACT_ATOMS: atom_id res chain seq x y z
N MET A 1 34.13 18.41 -86.40
CA MET A 1 35.19 17.93 -85.50
C MET A 1 34.52 17.47 -84.21
N LYS A 2 34.69 16.20 -83.86
CA LYS A 2 33.86 15.45 -82.88
C LYS A 2 34.22 15.81 -81.44
N LYS A 3 33.25 16.31 -80.66
CA LYS A 3 33.17 16.16 -79.21
C LYS A 3 32.47 14.82 -78.93
N ASN A 4 33.07 13.95 -78.12
CA ASN A 4 32.42 12.89 -77.31
C ASN A 4 33.50 11.98 -76.72
N GLY A 5 34.12 12.41 -75.61
CA GLY A 5 35.20 11.68 -74.92
C GLY A 5 34.93 11.31 -73.46
N PHE A 6 33.76 11.64 -72.90
CA PHE A 6 33.51 11.48 -71.45
C PHE A 6 32.52 10.37 -71.08
N GLY A 7 31.69 9.90 -72.03
CA GLY A 7 30.68 8.87 -71.78
C GLY A 7 31.16 7.41 -71.78
N LYS A 8 32.45 7.15 -72.05
CA LYS A 8 33.00 5.78 -72.14
C LYS A 8 33.88 5.36 -70.96
N ALA A 9 34.24 6.28 -70.06
CA ALA A 9 35.08 5.94 -68.90
C ALA A 9 34.27 5.44 -67.68
N VAL A 10 32.98 5.78 -67.57
CA VAL A 10 32.15 5.41 -66.40
C VAL A 10 31.48 4.04 -66.57
N VAL A 11 31.28 3.57 -67.80
CA VAL A 11 30.64 2.27 -68.09
C VAL A 11 31.64 1.09 -68.06
N SER A 12 32.95 1.36 -68.14
CA SER A 12 33.98 0.30 -68.12
C SER A 12 34.53 -0.05 -66.73
N LEU A 13 34.14 0.67 -65.66
CA LEU A 13 34.57 0.34 -64.29
C LEU A 13 33.57 -0.57 -63.55
N VAL A 14 32.34 -0.71 -64.06
CA VAL A 14 31.23 -1.43 -63.40
C VAL A 14 31.17 -2.92 -63.78
N VAL A 15 31.89 -3.36 -64.82
CA VAL A 15 31.81 -4.74 -65.34
C VAL A 15 32.98 -5.64 -64.91
N LEU A 16 34.00 -5.12 -64.21
CA LEU A 16 35.18 -5.92 -63.79
C LEU A 16 35.25 -6.23 -62.28
N PHE A 17 34.15 -6.10 -61.55
CA PHE A 17 34.05 -6.45 -60.12
C PHE A 17 32.89 -7.43 -59.83
N ILE A 18 32.47 -8.20 -60.85
CA ILE A 18 31.58 -9.35 -60.69
C ILE A 18 32.41 -10.59 -61.00
N LEU A 19 33.29 -10.97 -60.06
CA LEU A 19 33.78 -12.33 -59.81
C LEU A 19 34.81 -12.19 -58.68
N VAL A 20 34.85 -13.16 -57.76
CA VAL A 20 35.79 -13.30 -56.62
C VAL A 20 35.27 -12.73 -55.28
N LEU A 21 34.40 -13.49 -54.59
CA LEU A 21 34.73 -14.20 -53.34
C LEU A 21 33.47 -14.72 -52.65
N THR A 22 33.24 -16.03 -52.80
CA THR A 22 32.52 -16.84 -51.84
C THR A 22 33.49 -17.27 -50.76
N SER A 23 33.33 -16.80 -49.54
CA SER A 23 33.82 -17.53 -48.35
C SER A 23 32.91 -17.23 -47.17
N ALA A 24 32.24 -18.27 -46.69
CA ALA A 24 31.47 -18.25 -45.47
C ALA A 24 32.37 -17.86 -44.29
N GLN A 25 32.00 -16.82 -43.55
CA GLN A 25 32.50 -16.62 -42.19
C GLN A 25 31.56 -17.35 -41.24
N ALA A 26 32.15 -18.24 -40.44
CA ALA A 26 31.46 -18.93 -39.37
C ALA A 26 30.93 -17.89 -38.36
N ILE A 27 29.64 -17.98 -38.06
CA ILE A 27 29.01 -17.29 -36.94
C ILE A 27 29.65 -17.86 -35.67
N GLN A 28 30.49 -17.07 -34.99
CA GLN A 28 30.83 -17.34 -33.60
C GLN A 28 29.61 -16.94 -32.76
N THR A 29 28.86 -17.95 -32.32
CA THR A 29 27.86 -17.78 -31.27
C THR A 29 28.60 -17.40 -29.98
N VAL A 30 28.63 -16.12 -29.66
CA VAL A 30 29.03 -15.66 -28.33
C VAL A 30 27.84 -15.93 -27.42
N THR A 31 27.89 -17.05 -26.71
CA THR A 31 26.99 -17.29 -25.58
C THR A 31 27.43 -16.35 -24.45
N ILE A 32 26.79 -15.18 -24.36
CA ILE A 32 26.89 -14.35 -23.15
C ILE A 32 26.16 -15.15 -22.07
N THR A 33 26.93 -15.83 -21.24
CA THR A 33 26.40 -16.42 -20.02
C THR A 33 26.38 -15.26 -19.03
N LYS A 34 25.19 -14.73 -18.73
CA LYS A 34 24.99 -13.79 -17.62
C LYS A 34 25.19 -14.58 -16.32
N THR A 35 26.44 -14.78 -15.95
CA THR A 35 26.81 -15.27 -14.62
C THR A 35 27.19 -14.08 -13.75
N ASP A 36 26.55 -14.05 -12.57
CA ASP A 36 26.75 -13.13 -11.46
C ASP A 36 26.42 -11.66 -11.71
N THR A 37 25.13 -11.34 -11.54
CA THR A 37 24.83 -10.18 -10.71
C THR A 37 24.70 -10.70 -9.28
N THR A 38 25.74 -10.43 -8.48
CA THR A 38 25.57 -10.10 -7.07
C THR A 38 24.22 -9.41 -6.89
N VAL A 39 23.37 -9.92 -6.00
CA VAL A 39 22.20 -9.17 -5.51
C VAL A 39 22.78 -7.87 -4.96
N GLN A 40 22.73 -6.80 -5.77
CA GLN A 40 22.92 -5.47 -5.22
C GLN A 40 21.84 -5.35 -4.17
N SER A 41 22.24 -4.93 -2.96
CA SER A 41 21.30 -4.45 -1.97
C SER A 41 20.37 -3.48 -2.68
N ARG A 42 19.10 -3.84 -2.85
CA ARG A 42 18.05 -2.89 -3.25
C ARG A 42 17.90 -1.95 -2.07
N GLY A 43 18.74 -0.92 -2.05
CA GLY A 43 18.57 0.21 -1.16
C GLY A 43 17.25 0.91 -1.45
N TRP A 44 17.02 2.02 -0.77
CA TRP A 44 15.82 2.84 -0.96
C TRP A 44 15.42 3.04 -2.42
N TYR A 45 14.17 2.69 -2.72
CA TYR A 45 13.45 3.28 -3.83
C TYR A 45 12.81 4.57 -3.34
N TRP A 46 13.08 5.66 -4.05
CA TRP A 46 12.41 6.95 -3.88
C TRP A 46 11.70 7.30 -5.17
N LYS A 47 10.53 7.93 -5.06
CA LYS A 47 9.86 8.50 -6.22
C LYS A 47 10.80 9.49 -6.92
N PRO A 48 10.99 9.37 -8.24
CA PRO A 48 11.92 10.23 -8.97
C PRO A 48 11.49 11.70 -8.91
N SER A 49 12.49 12.57 -8.98
CA SER A 49 12.33 14.01 -9.12
C SER A 49 12.00 14.40 -10.55
N TYR A 50 11.14 15.40 -10.72
CA TYR A 50 10.83 16.05 -11.99
C TYR A 50 11.25 17.54 -11.93
N PRO A 51 12.29 17.96 -12.67
CA PRO A 51 13.01 19.22 -12.44
C PRO A 51 12.20 20.51 -12.36
N ASN A 52 11.03 20.58 -13.00
CA ASN A 52 10.24 21.81 -13.08
C ASN A 52 9.12 21.88 -12.04
N TYR A 53 8.62 20.73 -11.59
CA TYR A 53 7.28 20.64 -11.00
C TYR A 53 7.25 19.83 -9.69
N ALA A 54 8.17 18.85 -9.57
CA ALA A 54 8.41 18.04 -8.38
C ALA A 54 9.93 17.75 -8.21
N PRO A 55 10.77 18.78 -8.07
CA PRO A 55 12.22 18.67 -8.29
C PRO A 55 12.99 17.87 -7.23
N GLN A 56 12.34 17.47 -6.13
CA GLN A 56 12.93 16.58 -5.14
C GLN A 56 12.23 15.21 -5.05
N GLY A 57 11.15 14.98 -5.80
CA GLY A 57 10.35 13.75 -5.72
C GLY A 57 8.91 14.04 -5.31
N MET A 58 8.28 13.10 -4.62
CA MET A 58 6.92 13.26 -4.11
C MET A 58 6.80 14.55 -3.26
N PRO A 59 5.81 15.42 -3.49
CA PRO A 59 5.60 16.59 -2.64
C PRO A 59 5.30 16.21 -1.19
N ASP A 60 5.53 17.15 -0.29
CA ASP A 60 5.35 16.95 1.15
C ASP A 60 4.40 17.97 1.80
N PHE A 61 3.17 18.06 1.28
CA PHE A 61 2.21 19.04 1.77
C PHE A 61 1.73 18.75 3.21
N ASP A 62 1.73 19.77 4.07
CA ASP A 62 1.34 19.70 5.49
C ASP A 62 0.08 20.53 5.79
N GLN A 63 -0.95 19.89 6.35
CA GLN A 63 -2.19 20.58 6.73
C GLN A 63 -2.08 21.44 7.99
N GLN A 64 -1.28 21.03 8.97
CA GLN A 64 -1.13 21.75 10.23
C GLN A 64 -0.47 23.11 10.06
N GLN A 65 0.53 23.18 9.19
CA GLN A 65 1.32 24.39 8.95
C GLN A 65 0.51 25.44 8.17
N SER A 66 -0.20 25.01 7.12
CA SER A 66 -1.10 25.87 6.35
C SER A 66 -2.47 26.09 7.02
N ARG A 67 -2.68 25.50 8.20
CA ARG A 67 -3.91 25.62 9.00
C ARG A 67 -5.18 25.18 8.29
N TRP A 68 -5.11 24.19 7.40
CA TRP A 68 -6.28 23.60 6.75
C TRP A 68 -7.15 22.84 7.77
N LYS A 69 -8.22 23.49 8.21
CA LYS A 69 -9.15 23.00 9.24
C LYS A 69 -10.59 23.14 8.77
N LYS A 70 -11.51 22.47 9.43
CA LYS A 70 -12.93 22.79 9.40
C LYS A 70 -13.32 23.50 10.69
N ILE A 71 -14.24 24.46 10.59
CA ILE A 71 -14.95 25.02 11.75
C ILE A 71 -16.31 24.34 11.84
N SER A 72 -16.55 23.66 12.96
CA SER A 72 -17.84 23.04 13.31
C SER A 72 -18.56 23.88 14.37
N ALA A 73 -19.89 23.83 14.32
CA ALA A 73 -20.73 24.50 15.31
C ALA A 73 -20.40 24.02 16.73
N GLY A 74 -20.34 24.96 17.66
CA GLY A 74 -20.14 24.67 19.06
C GLY A 74 -21.32 23.98 19.75
N PRO A 75 -21.22 23.73 21.07
CA PRO A 75 -22.32 23.23 21.92
C PRO A 75 -23.69 23.89 21.74
N ASN A 76 -23.77 25.15 21.29
CA ASN A 76 -25.01 25.86 20.98
C ASN A 76 -25.66 25.43 19.64
N GLY A 77 -24.94 24.68 18.80
CA GLY A 77 -25.38 24.22 17.49
C GLY A 77 -25.33 25.27 16.37
N THR A 78 -24.65 26.39 16.58
CA THR A 78 -24.45 27.46 15.59
C THR A 78 -22.97 27.71 15.34
N ILE A 79 -22.59 28.03 14.10
CA ILE A 79 -21.24 28.47 13.76
C ILE A 79 -21.17 29.98 13.97
N GLU A 80 -20.28 30.46 14.83
CA GLU A 80 -20.12 31.86 15.27
C GLU A 80 -18.75 32.45 14.88
N SER A 81 -18.38 32.36 13.60
CA SER A 81 -17.15 32.95 13.05
C SER A 81 -17.18 34.49 13.07
N THR A 82 -16.04 35.13 13.40
CA THR A 82 -15.93 36.60 13.60
C THR A 82 -15.44 37.40 12.40
N VAL A 83 -15.13 36.79 11.25
CA VAL A 83 -14.55 37.52 10.11
C VAL A 83 -15.58 37.69 8.99
N GLU A 84 -15.96 38.95 8.74
CA GLU A 84 -16.88 39.32 7.67
C GLU A 84 -16.22 39.08 6.30
N GLY A 85 -16.62 38.03 5.59
CA GLY A 85 -16.11 37.66 4.26
C GLY A 85 -15.44 36.29 4.17
N ASP A 86 -15.11 35.67 5.30
CA ASP A 86 -14.40 34.37 5.35
C ASP A 86 -15.36 33.17 5.25
N ASP A 87 -16.65 33.40 5.51
CA ASP A 87 -17.70 32.40 5.39
C ASP A 87 -18.59 32.77 4.19
N ILE A 88 -18.43 32.11 3.05
CA ILE A 88 -19.62 31.91 2.23
C ILE A 88 -20.47 30.90 2.99
N TYR A 89 -21.39 31.41 3.81
CA TYR A 89 -22.53 30.64 4.29
C TYR A 89 -23.31 30.16 3.06
N ASN A 90 -22.93 29.00 2.51
CA ASN A 90 -23.78 28.25 1.59
C ASN A 90 -24.61 27.31 2.47
N PRO A 91 -25.92 27.56 2.68
CA PRO A 91 -26.78 26.68 3.47
C PRO A 91 -26.93 25.27 2.86
N THR A 92 -26.29 25.01 1.72
CA THR A 92 -26.27 23.73 1.00
C THR A 92 -24.93 22.99 1.14
N GLU A 93 -23.82 23.65 1.47
CA GLU A 93 -22.46 23.07 1.47
C GLU A 93 -21.67 23.60 2.67
N ASN A 94 -21.37 22.70 3.62
CA ASN A 94 -20.60 23.00 4.84
C ASN A 94 -19.30 23.75 4.52
N CYS A 95 -19.16 24.94 5.10
CA CYS A 95 -18.16 25.98 4.82
C CYS A 95 -16.73 25.46 4.52
N ILE A 96 -16.23 25.81 3.34
CA ILE A 96 -14.79 25.87 3.00
C ILE A 96 -14.57 27.33 2.59
N ALA A 97 -13.54 28.01 3.11
CA ALA A 97 -13.21 29.37 2.68
C ALA A 97 -12.31 29.30 1.42
N PRO A 98 -12.74 29.78 0.23
CA PRO A 98 -11.88 29.80 -0.94
C PRO A 98 -11.27 31.21 -1.16
N GLY A 99 -9.97 31.24 -1.43
CA GLY A 99 -9.31 32.35 -2.16
C GLY A 99 -8.53 33.39 -1.34
N THR A 100 -8.11 34.46 -2.01
CA THR A 100 -6.72 34.76 -2.43
C THR A 100 -5.65 35.10 -1.38
N ASP A 101 -5.84 34.74 -0.11
CA ASP A 101 -4.79 34.74 0.93
C ASP A 101 -5.09 33.55 1.85
N CYS A 102 -4.48 32.39 1.53
CA CYS A 102 -4.80 31.04 1.99
C CYS A 102 -4.52 30.78 3.48
N TYR A 103 -5.22 31.49 4.34
CA TYR A 103 -5.38 31.14 5.74
C TYR A 103 -6.87 31.03 6.01
N LEU A 104 -7.29 29.99 6.74
CA LEU A 104 -8.41 30.16 7.65
C LEU A 104 -7.98 31.23 8.66
N ASN A 105 -8.27 32.49 8.33
CA ASN A 105 -8.12 33.61 9.25
C ASN A 105 -9.30 33.67 10.22
N SER A 106 -10.24 32.72 10.12
CA SER A 106 -11.26 32.46 11.12
C SER A 106 -10.60 31.82 12.34
N VAL A 107 -10.35 32.64 13.35
CA VAL A 107 -10.19 32.14 14.72
C VAL A 107 -11.57 31.62 15.14
N ALA A 108 -11.67 30.36 15.57
CA ALA A 108 -12.90 29.88 16.19
C ALA A 108 -13.32 30.86 17.29
N SER A 109 -14.54 31.38 17.18
CA SER A 109 -15.09 32.36 18.11
C SER A 109 -16.29 31.75 18.84
N GLY A 110 -16.55 32.25 20.04
CA GLY A 110 -17.60 31.71 20.88
C GLY A 110 -17.29 30.29 21.33
N ASP A 111 -18.12 29.35 20.92
CA ASP A 111 -18.07 27.94 21.30
C ASP A 111 -17.74 26.98 20.13
N ASP A 112 -17.43 27.53 18.95
CA ASP A 112 -17.02 26.81 17.75
C ASP A 112 -15.81 25.88 17.98
N VAL A 113 -15.77 24.79 17.21
CA VAL A 113 -14.72 23.76 17.30
C VAL A 113 -13.92 23.69 16.01
N GLU A 114 -12.60 23.73 16.13
CA GLU A 114 -11.66 23.49 15.03
C GLU A 114 -11.37 21.99 14.87
N GLU A 115 -11.48 21.48 13.64
CA GLU A 115 -11.26 20.07 13.32
C GLU A 115 -10.23 19.91 12.18
N TRP A 116 -9.20 19.10 12.42
CA TRP A 116 -8.21 18.71 11.42
C TRP A 116 -8.70 17.51 10.61
N ILE A 117 -9.14 17.73 9.37
CA ILE A 117 -9.83 16.70 8.59
C ILE A 117 -9.30 16.50 7.17
N PHE A 118 -8.25 17.23 6.77
CA PHE A 118 -7.81 17.35 5.38
C PHE A 118 -6.70 16.36 4.96
N CYS A 119 -6.28 15.44 5.82
CA CYS A 119 -5.18 14.53 5.54
C CYS A 119 -5.40 13.69 4.26
N GLY A 120 -6.65 13.27 3.98
CA GLY A 120 -6.99 12.57 2.74
C GLY A 120 -6.81 13.43 1.49
N PRO A 121 -7.45 14.61 1.39
CA PRO A 121 -7.27 15.56 0.29
C PRO A 121 -5.82 15.98 0.09
N VAL A 122 -5.06 16.23 1.16
CA VAL A 122 -3.64 16.59 1.08
C VAL A 122 -2.80 15.44 0.54
N ALA A 123 -3.05 14.22 1.03
CA ALA A 123 -2.37 13.03 0.52
C ALA A 123 -2.63 12.83 -0.98
N LEU A 124 -3.88 13.04 -1.44
CA LEU A 124 -4.20 12.97 -2.85
C LEU A 124 -3.57 14.11 -3.67
N ALA A 125 -3.51 15.33 -3.11
CA ALA A 125 -2.86 16.45 -3.77
C ALA A 125 -1.38 16.17 -4.05
N ASN A 126 -0.66 15.56 -3.10
CA ASN A 126 0.74 15.12 -3.33
C ASN A 126 0.83 14.18 -4.55
N CYS A 127 -0.07 13.19 -4.64
CA CYS A 127 -0.13 12.26 -5.77
C CYS A 127 -0.41 12.98 -7.10
N PHE A 128 -1.49 13.75 -7.17
CA PHE A 128 -1.88 14.46 -8.39
C PHE A 128 -0.78 15.40 -8.86
N TRP A 129 -0.16 16.15 -7.95
CA TRP A 129 0.96 17.03 -8.25
C TRP A 129 2.16 16.26 -8.81
N TRP A 130 2.51 15.13 -8.21
CA TRP A 130 3.63 14.32 -8.68
C TRP A 130 3.36 13.63 -10.02
N PHE A 131 2.15 13.10 -10.23
CA PHE A 131 1.78 12.50 -11.51
C PHE A 131 1.64 13.53 -12.62
N ASP A 132 1.07 14.69 -12.35
CA ASP A 132 1.03 15.76 -13.33
C ASP A 132 2.45 16.13 -13.77
N SER A 133 3.36 16.33 -12.80
CA SER A 133 4.79 16.54 -13.05
C SER A 133 5.47 15.43 -13.86
N LYS A 134 5.07 14.17 -13.68
CA LYS A 134 5.63 13.00 -14.36
C LYS A 134 5.24 12.94 -15.84
N TYR A 135 4.01 13.34 -16.16
CA TYR A 135 3.45 13.27 -17.51
C TYR A 135 3.49 14.61 -18.24
N ALA A 136 3.74 15.71 -17.54
CA ALA A 136 4.00 17.04 -18.11
C ALA A 136 5.31 17.06 -18.92
N ASP A 137 5.44 18.05 -19.84
CA ASP A 137 6.61 18.21 -20.69
C ASP A 137 7.88 18.45 -19.83
N PRO A 138 8.86 17.53 -19.83
CA PRO A 138 10.08 17.68 -19.05
C PRO A 138 11.00 18.80 -19.55
N THR A 139 10.70 19.40 -20.71
CA THR A 139 11.45 20.50 -21.33
C THR A 139 10.84 21.89 -21.12
N GLY A 140 9.64 21.97 -20.52
CA GLY A 140 9.00 23.23 -20.13
C GLY A 140 9.85 24.01 -19.12
N ILE A 141 9.52 25.28 -18.92
CA ILE A 141 10.08 26.11 -17.85
C ILE A 141 8.90 26.63 -17.03
N PRO A 142 8.98 26.63 -15.69
CA PRO A 142 7.90 27.19 -14.87
C PRO A 142 7.48 28.59 -15.35
N GLY A 143 6.20 28.74 -15.67
CA GLY A 143 5.57 29.96 -16.19
C GLY A 143 5.70 30.21 -17.70
N ASP A 144 6.03 29.20 -18.52
CA ASP A 144 5.99 29.31 -19.99
C ASP A 144 4.59 29.08 -20.59
N GLY A 145 3.64 28.60 -19.78
CA GLY A 145 2.24 28.42 -20.16
C GLY A 145 1.99 27.20 -21.06
N GLU A 146 2.95 26.27 -21.14
CA GLU A 146 2.86 25.00 -21.87
C GLU A 146 2.69 23.80 -20.91
N ASP A 147 2.03 24.01 -19.77
CA ASP A 147 1.66 22.95 -18.84
C ASP A 147 0.35 22.28 -19.33
N GLN A 148 0.45 21.04 -19.83
CA GLN A 148 -0.57 20.40 -20.67
C GLN A 148 -1.20 19.12 -20.09
N PHE A 149 -0.83 18.69 -18.88
CA PHE A 149 -1.48 17.54 -18.24
C PHE A 149 -2.57 18.02 -17.28
N ALA A 150 -3.71 17.34 -17.26
CA ALA A 150 -4.93 17.88 -16.66
C ALA A 150 -5.22 17.32 -15.26
N LEU A 151 -4.21 16.97 -14.45
CA LEU A 151 -4.44 16.56 -13.05
C LEU A 151 -4.40 17.76 -12.09
N VAL A 152 -3.55 18.74 -12.36
CA VAL A 152 -3.45 20.02 -11.64
C VAL A 152 -3.89 21.16 -12.56
N GLU A 153 -4.63 22.13 -12.03
CA GLU A 153 -5.12 23.28 -12.79
C GLU A 153 -4.41 24.56 -12.33
N ASP A 154 -4.14 25.48 -13.25
CA ASP A 154 -3.76 26.86 -12.91
C ASP A 154 -4.96 27.64 -12.40
N TYR A 155 -4.99 27.89 -11.09
CA TYR A 155 -6.03 28.69 -10.43
C TYR A 155 -5.80 30.21 -10.54
N GLY A 156 -5.03 30.65 -11.54
CA GLY A 156 -4.74 32.05 -11.83
C GLY A 156 -3.39 32.54 -11.31
N ALA A 157 -2.50 31.61 -10.95
CA ALA A 157 -1.11 31.87 -10.60
C ALA A 157 -0.20 31.99 -11.85
N GLY A 158 -0.67 31.56 -13.02
CA GLY A 158 0.02 31.64 -14.30
C GLY A 158 0.85 30.40 -14.67
N ASP A 159 0.87 29.40 -13.79
CA ASP A 159 1.54 28.11 -13.89
C ASP A 159 0.76 27.16 -12.96
N ASP A 160 0.39 25.97 -13.42
CA ASP A 160 -0.45 25.03 -12.66
C ASP A 160 0.27 24.44 -11.43
N HIS A 161 1.59 24.34 -11.49
CA HIS A 161 2.47 23.91 -10.40
C HIS A 161 3.06 25.09 -9.61
N ALA A 162 2.49 26.28 -9.72
CA ALA A 162 2.79 27.36 -8.79
C ALA A 162 2.36 26.94 -7.39
N THR A 163 3.24 27.09 -6.39
CA THR A 163 2.96 26.74 -4.98
C THR A 163 1.68 27.41 -4.43
N ALA A 164 1.27 28.53 -5.03
CA ALA A 164 0.02 29.23 -4.73
C ALA A 164 -1.26 28.44 -5.11
N ASN A 165 -1.17 27.44 -5.98
CA ASN A 165 -2.29 26.60 -6.41
C ASN A 165 -2.56 25.42 -5.46
N ALA A 166 -1.56 24.94 -4.72
CA ALA A 166 -1.71 23.80 -3.83
C ALA A 166 -2.90 23.92 -2.85
N PRO A 167 -3.14 25.08 -2.19
CA PRO A 167 -4.31 25.25 -1.34
C PRO A 167 -5.64 25.03 -2.08
N LEU A 168 -5.80 25.63 -3.27
CA LEU A 168 -7.04 25.52 -4.06
C LEU A 168 -7.24 24.11 -4.62
N LEU A 169 -6.16 23.43 -5.01
CA LEU A 169 -6.20 22.01 -5.37
C LEU A 169 -6.75 21.18 -4.20
N ILE A 170 -6.15 21.30 -3.01
CA ILE A 170 -6.53 20.54 -1.80
C ILE A 170 -7.99 20.81 -1.42
N GLU A 171 -8.46 22.06 -1.54
CA GLU A 171 -9.85 22.43 -1.28
C GLU A 171 -10.83 21.77 -2.24
N ASN A 172 -10.52 21.79 -3.54
CA ASN A 172 -11.35 21.16 -4.56
C ASN A 172 -11.42 19.64 -4.36
N LEU A 173 -10.29 19.00 -4.01
CA LEU A 173 -10.26 17.59 -3.64
C LEU A 173 -11.05 17.31 -2.36
N ALA A 174 -10.97 18.18 -1.34
CA ALA A 174 -11.75 18.04 -0.12
C ALA A 174 -13.27 18.11 -0.36
N ARG A 175 -13.69 18.97 -1.30
CA ARG A 175 -15.09 19.04 -1.75
C ARG A 175 -15.50 17.78 -2.51
N ALA A 176 -14.67 17.31 -3.44
CA ALA A 176 -14.92 16.10 -4.21
C ALA A 176 -15.07 14.88 -3.27
N MET A 177 -14.23 14.77 -2.24
CA MET A 177 -14.29 13.72 -1.22
C MET A 177 -15.36 13.93 -0.14
N ASN A 178 -16.14 15.03 -0.20
CA ASN A 178 -17.14 15.40 0.82
C ASN A 178 -16.57 15.41 2.26
N THR A 179 -15.29 15.77 2.40
CA THR A 179 -14.58 15.69 3.67
C THR A 179 -15.16 16.67 4.69
N THR A 180 -15.55 17.87 4.26
CA THR A 180 -16.17 18.88 5.14
C THR A 180 -17.58 18.52 5.59
N GLY A 181 -18.35 17.82 4.75
CA GLY A 181 -19.65 17.28 5.09
C GLY A 181 -19.57 16.26 6.23
N LYS A 182 -18.58 15.36 6.16
CA LYS A 182 -18.47 14.20 7.04
C LYS A 182 -17.50 14.36 8.21
N GLY A 183 -16.62 15.36 8.17
CA GLY A 183 -15.58 15.58 9.18
C GLY A 183 -14.42 14.57 9.09
N THR A 184 -14.33 13.82 8.00
CA THR A 184 -13.28 12.83 7.72
C THR A 184 -13.35 12.47 6.24
N THR A 185 -12.28 11.88 5.73
CA THR A 185 -12.29 11.23 4.41
C THR A 185 -12.63 9.75 4.56
N HIS A 186 -13.68 9.27 3.90
CA HIS A 186 -13.89 7.83 3.74
C HIS A 186 -13.25 7.37 2.44
N ILE A 187 -12.71 6.14 2.45
CA ILE A 187 -11.98 5.62 1.29
C ILE A 187 -12.82 5.55 0.02
N ASN A 188 -14.11 5.21 0.13
CA ASN A 188 -15.01 5.18 -1.01
C ASN A 188 -15.25 6.59 -1.57
N ASP A 189 -15.31 7.62 -0.70
CA ASP A 189 -15.43 9.00 -1.18
C ASP A 189 -14.15 9.46 -1.86
N MET A 190 -12.98 8.98 -1.40
CA MET A 190 -11.69 9.23 -2.07
C MET A 190 -11.64 8.54 -3.43
N GLU A 191 -12.02 7.26 -3.50
CA GLU A 191 -12.09 6.49 -4.76
C GLU A 191 -13.04 7.15 -5.78
N ASP A 192 -14.28 7.43 -5.37
CA ASP A 192 -15.29 8.08 -6.21
C ASP A 192 -14.80 9.46 -6.66
N ALA A 193 -14.20 10.26 -5.76
CA ALA A 193 -13.65 11.57 -6.10
C ALA A 193 -12.53 11.49 -7.15
N ILE A 194 -11.63 10.51 -7.06
CA ILE A 194 -10.54 10.34 -8.03
C ILE A 194 -11.10 9.93 -9.40
N ILE A 195 -12.05 8.99 -9.43
CA ILE A 195 -12.69 8.55 -10.67
C ILE A 195 -13.42 9.70 -11.35
N ASP A 196 -14.24 10.45 -10.59
CA ASP A 196 -14.94 11.62 -11.10
C ASP A 196 -13.95 12.69 -11.59
N TRP A 197 -12.82 12.89 -10.88
CA TRP A 197 -11.78 13.81 -11.31
C TRP A 197 -11.23 13.42 -12.69
N PHE A 198 -10.83 12.17 -12.88
CA PHE A 198 -10.35 11.66 -14.17
C PHE A 198 -11.39 11.80 -15.29
N ASP A 199 -12.67 11.55 -15.00
CA ASP A 199 -13.75 11.75 -15.97
C ASP A 199 -13.89 13.22 -16.37
N THR A 200 -13.79 14.14 -15.42
CA THR A 200 -13.92 15.58 -15.69
C THR A 200 -12.72 16.18 -16.41
N THR A 201 -11.52 15.64 -16.18
CA THR A 201 -10.28 16.10 -16.80
C THR A 201 -9.94 15.35 -18.09
N GLY A 202 -10.70 14.30 -18.42
CA GLY A 202 -10.52 13.51 -19.64
C GLY A 202 -9.34 12.53 -19.55
N LEU A 203 -9.02 12.05 -18.36
CA LEU A 203 -7.88 11.17 -18.06
C LEU A 203 -8.29 9.74 -17.68
N SER A 204 -9.57 9.37 -17.84
CA SER A 204 -10.10 8.05 -17.47
C SER A 204 -9.52 6.88 -18.27
N ASP A 205 -8.90 7.15 -19.42
CA ASP A 205 -8.15 6.18 -20.22
C ASP A 205 -6.66 6.14 -19.87
N LYS A 206 -6.17 7.11 -19.08
CA LYS A 206 -4.76 7.21 -18.64
C LYS A 206 -4.52 6.63 -17.26
N PHE A 207 -5.53 6.62 -16.39
CA PHE A 207 -5.38 6.11 -15.02
C PHE A 207 -6.55 5.23 -14.58
N THR A 208 -6.25 4.37 -13.61
CA THR A 208 -7.22 3.59 -12.87
C THR A 208 -6.95 3.72 -11.38
N VAL A 209 -7.96 3.46 -10.54
CA VAL A 209 -7.83 3.49 -9.08
C VAL A 209 -8.07 2.09 -8.55
N GLN A 210 -7.23 1.66 -7.62
CA GLN A 210 -7.38 0.38 -6.93
C GLN A 210 -7.39 0.61 -5.43
N VAL A 211 -8.40 0.04 -4.75
CA VAL A 211 -8.49 0.06 -3.30
C VAL A 211 -8.15 -1.31 -2.73
N TYR A 212 -7.12 -1.33 -1.89
CA TYR A 212 -6.71 -2.52 -1.16
C TYR A 212 -7.19 -2.45 0.28
N ASN A 213 -7.83 -3.53 0.75
CA ASN A 213 -8.16 -3.70 2.16
C ASN A 213 -7.09 -4.58 2.82
N ARG A 214 -6.43 -4.07 3.87
CA ARG A 214 -5.35 -4.73 4.60
C ARG A 214 -4.27 -5.30 3.66
N PRO A 215 -3.67 -4.47 2.79
CA PRO A 215 -2.68 -4.92 1.82
C PRO A 215 -1.46 -5.52 2.51
N SER A 216 -0.81 -6.49 1.85
CA SER A 216 0.51 -6.95 2.29
C SER A 216 1.56 -5.86 2.05
N PHE A 217 2.63 -5.83 2.86
CA PHE A 217 3.71 -4.88 2.65
C PHE A 217 4.36 -5.06 1.28
N SER A 218 4.54 -6.30 0.81
CA SER A 218 5.07 -6.59 -0.53
C SER A 218 4.17 -6.10 -1.67
N THR A 219 2.85 -6.03 -1.45
CA THR A 219 1.95 -5.41 -2.44
C THR A 219 2.28 -3.92 -2.53
N ILE A 220 2.28 -3.23 -1.39
CA ILE A 220 2.57 -1.79 -1.35
C ILE A 220 3.95 -1.44 -1.88
N GLU A 221 4.96 -2.25 -1.56
CA GLU A 221 6.30 -2.16 -2.13
C GLU A 221 6.27 -2.15 -3.65
N ASN A 222 5.64 -3.17 -4.27
CA ASN A 222 5.61 -3.27 -5.73
C ASN A 222 4.91 -2.08 -6.37
N GLU A 223 3.79 -1.62 -5.81
CA GLU A 223 3.07 -0.47 -6.35
C GLU A 223 3.94 0.80 -6.26
N ILE A 224 4.68 1.00 -5.16
CA ILE A 224 5.64 2.11 -5.04
C ILE A 224 6.77 1.97 -6.07
N GLU A 225 7.42 0.80 -6.18
CA GLU A 225 8.53 0.56 -7.10
C GLU A 225 8.12 0.70 -8.58
N ASP A 226 6.88 0.32 -8.91
CA ASP A 226 6.28 0.49 -10.25
C ASP A 226 5.91 1.95 -10.55
N SER A 227 6.38 2.89 -9.71
CA SER A 227 6.18 4.33 -9.85
C SER A 227 4.71 4.75 -9.77
N GLN A 228 3.88 3.95 -9.10
CA GLN A 228 2.46 4.21 -8.89
C GLN A 228 2.27 5.06 -7.63
N ASP A 229 1.16 5.78 -7.55
CA ASP A 229 0.85 6.61 -6.39
C ASP A 229 0.09 5.81 -5.35
N VAL A 230 0.65 5.72 -4.15
CA VAL A 230 0.08 4.94 -3.04
C VAL A 230 -0.25 5.89 -1.90
N ILE A 231 -1.52 5.89 -1.51
CA ILE A 231 -2.02 6.57 -0.32
C ILE A 231 -2.41 5.48 0.68
N LEU A 232 -1.91 5.55 1.92
CA LEU A 232 -2.26 4.61 2.98
C LEU A 232 -3.26 5.24 3.95
N LEU A 233 -4.25 4.44 4.38
CA LEU A 233 -5.03 4.72 5.57
C LEU A 233 -4.37 4.05 6.78
N LEU A 234 -3.77 4.87 7.62
CA LEU A 234 -3.21 4.48 8.92
C LEU A 234 -4.32 4.45 9.97
N GLY A 235 -4.48 3.32 10.64
CA GLY A 235 -5.38 3.17 11.79
C GLY A 235 -4.58 3.20 13.09
N SER A 236 -4.91 4.14 13.98
CA SER A 236 -4.28 4.24 15.31
C SER A 236 -5.16 3.62 16.39
N PHE A 237 -4.56 2.83 17.27
CA PHE A 237 -5.27 2.02 18.27
C PHE A 237 -4.65 2.14 19.66
N ASP A 238 -5.50 2.07 20.67
CA ASP A 238 -5.08 1.90 22.06
C ASP A 238 -5.35 0.49 22.56
N TYR A 239 -4.49 0.03 23.47
CA TYR A 239 -4.75 -1.10 24.32
C TYR A 239 -5.76 -0.74 25.39
N VAL A 240 -6.93 -1.38 25.36
CA VAL A 240 -7.82 -1.39 26.52
C VAL A 240 -7.52 -2.66 27.32
N VAL A 241 -6.80 -2.47 28.42
CA VAL A 241 -6.75 -3.47 29.47
C VAL A 241 -8.17 -3.51 30.06
N GLY A 242 -8.94 -4.56 29.75
CA GLY A 242 -10.15 -4.85 30.51
C GLY A 242 -9.80 -4.83 32.00
N PRO A 243 -10.69 -4.34 32.89
CA PRO A 243 -10.31 -4.14 34.29
C PRO A 243 -9.63 -5.40 34.82
N LEU A 244 -8.44 -5.23 35.39
CA LEU A 244 -7.82 -6.25 36.23
C LEU A 244 -8.82 -6.53 37.35
N ILE A 245 -9.65 -7.56 37.20
CA ILE A 245 -10.33 -8.14 38.35
C ILE A 245 -9.28 -8.99 39.06
N ILE A 246 -8.34 -8.31 39.70
CA ILE A 246 -7.76 -8.81 40.93
C ILE A 246 -8.89 -8.64 41.94
N ASP A 247 -9.68 -9.69 42.17
CA ASP A 247 -9.98 -10.11 43.54
C ASP A 247 -11.00 -11.24 43.59
N GLN A 248 -10.64 -12.23 44.41
CA GLN A 248 -11.56 -13.01 45.26
C GLN A 248 -12.62 -13.82 44.52
N ILE A 249 -12.43 -15.15 44.53
CA ILE A 249 -13.53 -16.11 44.49
C ILE A 249 -14.56 -15.66 45.54
N GLN A 250 -15.72 -15.14 45.11
CA GLN A 250 -16.85 -14.95 45.99
C GLN A 250 -17.37 -16.36 46.35
N PRO A 251 -17.42 -16.75 47.64
CA PRO A 251 -18.09 -17.97 48.02
C PRO A 251 -19.57 -17.82 47.65
N LEU A 252 -20.10 -18.73 46.82
CA LEU A 252 -21.54 -18.82 46.65
C LEU A 252 -22.14 -19.02 48.06
N GLY A 253 -23.00 -18.09 48.47
CA GLY A 253 -23.81 -18.25 49.66
C GLY A 253 -24.54 -19.60 49.63
N ALA A 254 -24.69 -20.21 50.80
CA ALA A 254 -25.31 -21.52 51.02
C ALA A 254 -26.43 -21.83 50.00
N LEU A 255 -26.24 -22.90 49.22
CA LEU A 255 -27.22 -23.38 48.25
C LEU A 255 -28.54 -23.73 48.95
N PRO A 256 -29.71 -23.39 48.35
CA PRO A 256 -30.99 -23.91 48.82
C PRO A 256 -31.06 -25.43 48.59
N GLU A 257 -31.62 -26.13 49.58
CA GLU A 257 -31.99 -27.56 49.68
C GLU A 257 -31.73 -28.48 48.46
N PRO A 258 -31.15 -29.68 48.66
CA PRO A 258 -30.73 -30.56 47.57
C PRO A 258 -31.89 -31.01 46.69
N CYS A 259 -31.82 -30.66 45.41
CA CYS A 259 -32.67 -31.19 44.36
C CYS A 259 -32.41 -32.69 44.20
N LYS A 260 -33.48 -33.50 44.21
CA LYS A 260 -33.40 -34.94 43.95
C LYS A 260 -33.03 -35.19 42.50
N ILE A 261 -31.84 -35.71 42.25
CA ILE A 261 -31.42 -36.19 40.92
C ILE A 261 -31.48 -37.72 40.89
N THR A 262 -32.35 -38.24 40.03
CA THR A 262 -32.32 -39.62 39.54
C THR A 262 -31.53 -39.65 38.24
N THR A 263 -30.45 -40.45 38.22
CA THR A 263 -29.57 -40.89 37.10
C THR A 263 -28.21 -40.20 36.86
N TRP A 264 -27.17 -40.70 37.56
CA TRP A 264 -25.87 -41.24 37.10
C TRP A 264 -24.87 -40.42 36.24
N THR A 265 -24.62 -39.15 36.56
CA THR A 265 -23.34 -38.47 36.28
C THR A 265 -23.24 -37.25 37.21
N ASP A 266 -22.26 -37.23 38.10
CA ASP A 266 -22.00 -36.06 38.97
C ASP A 266 -21.16 -35.06 38.18
N TYR A 267 -21.69 -33.84 38.00
CA TYR A 267 -21.02 -32.71 37.33
C TYR A 267 -20.73 -31.61 38.35
N GLN A 268 -19.68 -30.83 38.13
CA GLN A 268 -19.43 -29.59 38.87
C GLN A 268 -19.85 -28.40 38.04
N GLU A 269 -20.62 -27.53 38.66
CA GLU A 269 -21.05 -26.26 38.12
C GLU A 269 -19.97 -25.19 38.27
N PHE A 270 -19.80 -24.37 37.24
CA PHE A 270 -19.00 -23.14 37.29
C PHE A 270 -19.61 -22.06 36.40
N VAL A 271 -19.41 -20.80 36.76
CA VAL A 271 -19.80 -19.64 35.95
C VAL A 271 -18.52 -18.91 35.54
N PRO A 272 -18.11 -18.95 34.26
CA PRO A 272 -16.90 -18.32 33.80
C PRO A 272 -17.09 -16.81 33.73
N MET A 273 -16.02 -16.07 33.97
CA MET A 273 -15.97 -14.62 33.74
C MET A 273 -15.25 -14.26 32.44
N ALA A 274 -14.70 -15.25 31.73
CA ALA A 274 -14.00 -15.10 30.46
C ALA A 274 -14.66 -15.93 29.35
N SER A 275 -14.44 -15.54 28.10
CA SER A 275 -15.02 -16.21 26.92
C SER A 275 -14.17 -17.36 26.39
N ARG A 276 -13.05 -17.70 27.06
CA ARG A 276 -12.09 -18.74 26.66
C ARG A 276 -11.52 -19.44 27.89
N LEU A 277 -11.59 -20.78 27.89
CA LEU A 277 -11.02 -21.66 28.91
C LEU A 277 -9.90 -22.49 28.29
N ASP A 278 -8.70 -22.35 28.85
CA ASP A 278 -7.48 -22.97 28.31
C ASP A 278 -7.07 -24.22 29.07
N ALA A 279 -7.27 -24.21 30.38
CA ALA A 279 -6.98 -25.36 31.20
C ALA A 279 -7.85 -25.41 32.45
N ILE A 280 -8.01 -26.62 32.97
CA ILE A 280 -8.48 -26.87 34.34
C ILE A 280 -7.34 -27.55 35.09
N GLU A 281 -7.07 -27.10 36.30
CA GLU A 281 -6.15 -27.75 37.24
C GLU A 281 -6.95 -28.41 38.35
N ILE A 282 -6.61 -29.67 38.66
CA ILE A 282 -7.23 -30.40 39.76
C ILE A 282 -6.16 -31.05 40.63
N LEU A 283 -6.35 -30.97 41.94
CA LEU A 283 -5.45 -31.54 42.93
C LEU A 283 -5.64 -33.06 43.06
N LEU A 284 -4.68 -33.82 42.55
CA LEU A 284 -4.69 -35.28 42.47
C LEU A 284 -3.59 -35.92 43.33
N GLN A 285 -3.87 -37.11 43.87
CA GLN A 285 -2.91 -38.02 44.48
C GLN A 285 -3.15 -39.43 43.92
N SER A 286 -2.15 -40.30 43.89
CA SER A 286 -2.34 -41.72 43.56
C SER A 286 -1.45 -42.62 44.41
N SER A 287 -2.02 -43.77 44.75
CA SER A 287 -1.33 -44.84 45.50
C SER A 287 -1.23 -46.14 44.69
N GLY A 288 -1.57 -46.12 43.39
CA GLY A 288 -1.70 -47.30 42.53
C GLY A 288 -1.08 -47.13 41.13
N THR A 289 -1.40 -48.06 40.22
CA THR A 289 -0.94 -48.04 38.81
C THR A 289 -1.50 -46.80 38.10
N PRO A 290 -0.69 -46.01 37.37
CA PRO A 290 -1.18 -44.84 36.63
C PRO A 290 -2.24 -45.20 35.59
N CYS A 291 -3.24 -44.33 35.42
CA CYS A 291 -4.18 -44.38 34.30
C CYS A 291 -4.41 -42.97 33.73
N ASP A 292 -5.06 -42.91 32.58
CA ASP A 292 -5.49 -41.67 31.97
C ASP A 292 -6.70 -41.12 32.74
N VAL A 293 -6.68 -39.80 32.95
CA VAL A 293 -7.75 -39.01 33.52
C VAL A 293 -8.22 -38.06 32.42
N GLN A 294 -9.53 -37.98 32.22
CA GLN A 294 -10.16 -37.12 31.24
C GLN A 294 -11.06 -36.11 31.94
N ILE A 295 -10.99 -34.85 31.54
CA ILE A 295 -11.95 -33.81 31.87
C ILE A 295 -12.83 -33.55 30.65
N ASN A 296 -14.13 -33.38 30.88
CA ASN A 296 -15.09 -32.94 29.88
C ASN A 296 -15.84 -31.70 30.37
N VAL A 297 -16.07 -30.73 29.50
CA VAL A 297 -16.82 -29.49 29.77
C VAL A 297 -18.11 -29.49 28.98
N TYR A 298 -19.20 -29.01 29.56
CA TYR A 298 -20.55 -28.99 28.99
C TYR A 298 -21.24 -27.65 29.22
N ASP A 299 -22.08 -27.25 28.27
CA ASP A 299 -22.98 -26.08 28.34
C ASP A 299 -24.38 -26.43 28.88
N ALA A 300 -24.66 -27.71 29.12
CA ALA A 300 -25.89 -28.21 29.73
C ALA A 300 -25.63 -29.50 30.52
N PRO A 301 -26.42 -29.82 31.56
CA PRO A 301 -26.30 -31.09 32.27
C PRO A 301 -26.75 -32.27 31.38
N SER A 302 -26.18 -33.46 31.67
CA SER A 302 -26.38 -34.71 30.91
C SER A 302 -27.83 -35.05 30.54
N PRO A 303 -28.05 -35.70 29.38
CA PRO A 303 -27.03 -36.13 28.40
C PRO A 303 -26.74 -35.03 27.36
N ALA A 304 -25.63 -34.30 27.54
CA ALA A 304 -25.10 -33.33 26.60
C ALA A 304 -23.76 -33.81 26.03
N ALA A 305 -23.44 -33.45 24.79
CA ALA A 305 -22.11 -33.68 24.23
C ALA A 305 -21.12 -32.69 24.86
N PRO A 306 -19.88 -33.10 25.17
CA PRO A 306 -18.91 -32.17 25.71
C PRO A 306 -18.52 -31.12 24.66
N ILE A 307 -18.49 -29.87 25.07
CA ILE A 307 -18.01 -28.73 24.26
C ILE A 307 -16.48 -28.61 24.31
N GLY A 308 -15.82 -29.34 25.21
CA GLY A 308 -14.38 -29.45 25.32
C GLY A 308 -13.94 -30.64 26.16
N SER A 309 -12.82 -31.24 25.81
CA SER A 309 -12.25 -32.38 26.53
C SER A 309 -10.73 -32.29 26.59
N ALA A 310 -10.15 -32.72 27.71
CA ALA A 310 -8.71 -32.80 27.91
C ALA A 310 -8.35 -34.09 28.63
N ILE A 311 -7.28 -34.77 28.20
CA ILE A 311 -6.85 -36.06 28.76
C ILE A 311 -5.39 -35.96 29.18
N VAL A 312 -5.08 -36.39 30.39
CA VAL A 312 -3.71 -36.43 30.93
C VAL A 312 -3.49 -37.77 31.61
N ASN A 313 -2.26 -38.30 31.51
CA ASN A 313 -1.79 -39.38 32.38
C ASN A 313 -0.84 -38.78 33.43
N PRO A 314 -1.31 -38.54 34.67
CA PRO A 314 -0.49 -37.88 35.68
C PRO A 314 0.67 -38.71 36.23
N GLY A 315 0.74 -40.02 35.93
CA GLY A 315 1.71 -40.91 36.57
C GLY A 315 1.39 -41.21 38.04
N VAL A 316 2.40 -41.63 38.81
CA VAL A 316 2.25 -41.90 40.24
C VAL A 316 2.47 -40.62 41.05
N LEU A 317 1.45 -40.16 41.76
CA LEU A 317 1.42 -38.95 42.57
C LEU A 317 1.43 -39.33 44.06
N GLY A 318 2.60 -39.60 44.61
CA GLY A 318 2.73 -40.04 46.02
C GLY A 318 2.26 -39.00 47.05
N VAL A 319 2.14 -37.74 46.63
CA VAL A 319 1.58 -36.63 47.41
C VAL A 319 0.58 -35.85 46.55
N PRO A 320 -0.32 -35.09 47.17
CA PRO A 320 -1.24 -34.18 46.51
C PRO A 320 -0.52 -33.23 45.55
N THR A 321 -0.88 -33.27 44.28
CA THR A 321 -0.22 -32.54 43.21
C THR A 321 -1.26 -31.93 42.29
N TRP A 322 -1.15 -30.63 41.98
CA TRP A 322 -1.98 -30.00 40.96
C TRP A 322 -1.64 -30.57 39.61
N VAL A 323 -2.64 -31.14 38.95
CA VAL A 323 -2.53 -31.70 37.60
C VAL A 323 -3.32 -30.82 36.66
N ARG A 324 -2.62 -30.35 35.63
CA ARG A 324 -3.14 -29.45 34.62
C ARG A 324 -3.65 -30.20 33.40
N PHE A 325 -4.87 -29.89 32.98
CA PHE A 325 -5.52 -30.43 31.79
C PHE A 325 -5.70 -29.30 30.77
N ASN A 326 -4.83 -29.24 29.76
CA ASN A 326 -4.92 -28.24 28.70
C ASN A 326 -5.93 -28.67 27.63
N PHE A 327 -6.81 -27.77 27.23
CA PHE A 327 -7.74 -27.96 26.12
C PHE A 327 -7.07 -27.61 24.78
N ALA A 328 -7.20 -28.49 23.79
CA ALA A 328 -6.70 -28.27 22.44
C ALA A 328 -7.75 -28.74 21.40
N PRO A 329 -8.50 -27.82 20.76
CA PRO A 329 -8.47 -26.35 20.95
C PRO A 329 -9.05 -25.92 22.31
N SER A 330 -8.80 -24.67 22.71
CA SER A 330 -9.44 -24.05 23.89
C SER A 330 -10.97 -24.08 23.79
N VAL A 331 -11.64 -24.07 24.94
CA VAL A 331 -13.12 -24.09 25.01
C VAL A 331 -13.65 -22.65 25.01
N MET A 332 -14.54 -22.33 24.06
CA MET A 332 -15.20 -21.03 23.99
C MET A 332 -16.43 -20.99 24.90
N LEU A 333 -16.55 -19.92 25.68
CA LEU A 333 -17.57 -19.75 26.73
C LEU A 333 -18.29 -18.41 26.60
N ILE A 334 -19.46 -18.31 27.22
CA ILE A 334 -20.19 -17.05 27.41
C ILE A 334 -20.01 -16.61 28.88
N PRO A 335 -19.32 -15.49 29.15
CA PRO A 335 -19.18 -14.98 30.51
C PRO A 335 -20.53 -14.82 31.22
N GLY A 336 -20.61 -15.24 32.49
CA GLY A 336 -21.83 -15.17 33.29
C GLY A 336 -22.84 -16.31 33.04
N SER A 337 -22.60 -17.18 32.05
CA SER A 337 -23.45 -18.36 31.81
C SER A 337 -23.03 -19.55 32.68
N LEU A 338 -23.95 -20.45 33.01
CA LEU A 338 -23.65 -21.64 33.81
C LEU A 338 -23.06 -22.75 32.91
N TYR A 339 -21.95 -23.34 33.33
CA TYR A 339 -21.29 -24.47 32.69
C TYR A 339 -21.03 -25.60 33.68
N TYR A 340 -20.73 -26.77 33.12
CA TYR A 340 -20.52 -28.01 33.88
C TYR A 340 -19.21 -28.65 33.45
N PHE A 341 -18.52 -29.34 34.35
CA PHE A 341 -17.48 -30.29 33.95
C PHE A 341 -17.58 -31.60 34.71
N ASP A 342 -17.09 -32.68 34.09
CA ASP A 342 -16.87 -33.96 34.76
C ASP A 342 -15.41 -34.39 34.66
N VAL A 343 -15.03 -35.33 35.54
CA VAL A 343 -13.73 -35.96 35.52
C VAL A 343 -13.88 -37.46 35.53
N THR A 344 -13.26 -38.12 34.55
CA THR A 344 -13.41 -39.56 34.30
C THR A 344 -12.04 -40.25 34.29
N GLN A 345 -11.90 -41.34 35.04
CA GLN A 345 -10.76 -42.26 34.90
C GLN A 345 -11.08 -43.27 33.79
N LEU A 346 -10.20 -43.41 32.79
CA LEU A 346 -10.47 -44.23 31.60
C LEU A 346 -10.24 -45.74 31.80
N VAL A 347 -9.96 -46.17 33.04
CA VAL A 347 -9.79 -47.57 33.44
C VAL A 347 -10.59 -47.85 34.72
N SER A 348 -11.18 -49.04 34.82
CA SER A 348 -11.90 -49.47 36.03
C SER A 348 -10.93 -49.85 37.16
N GLY A 349 -10.96 -49.14 38.30
CA GLY A 349 -10.16 -49.46 39.49
C GLY A 349 -9.84 -48.22 40.33
N TYR A 350 -9.22 -48.42 41.51
CA TYR A 350 -8.80 -47.32 42.40
C TYR A 350 -7.38 -46.85 42.04
N HIS A 351 -7.26 -45.86 41.14
CA HIS A 351 -5.95 -45.40 40.65
C HIS A 351 -5.54 -44.02 41.19
N TYR A 352 -6.45 -43.05 41.21
CA TYR A 352 -6.22 -41.73 41.82
C TYR A 352 -7.22 -41.42 42.94
N GLN A 353 -6.74 -40.75 43.98
CA GLN A 353 -7.47 -40.18 45.11
C GLN A 353 -7.38 -38.66 45.04
N TRP A 354 -8.49 -37.96 45.26
CA TRP A 354 -8.52 -36.49 45.30
C TRP A 354 -8.04 -35.99 46.67
N TYR A 355 -7.33 -34.87 46.70
CA TYR A 355 -6.84 -34.30 47.95
C TYR A 355 -7.27 -32.83 48.10
N PHE A 356 -7.38 -32.39 49.34
CA PHE A 356 -7.76 -31.03 49.70
C PHE A 356 -6.65 -30.36 50.52
N ASP A 357 -6.28 -29.14 50.15
CA ASP A 357 -5.37 -28.31 50.95
C ASP A 357 -6.13 -27.64 52.10
N THR A 358 -5.69 -27.89 53.34
CA THR A 358 -6.29 -27.35 54.58
C THR A 358 -6.31 -25.82 54.70
N GLY A 359 -5.66 -25.09 53.79
CA GLY A 359 -5.74 -23.62 53.68
C GLY A 359 -6.90 -23.08 52.84
N ASN A 360 -7.73 -23.95 52.26
CA ASN A 360 -8.80 -23.59 51.31
C ASN A 360 -10.16 -23.39 52.04
N PRO A 361 -10.96 -22.36 51.72
CA PRO A 361 -12.21 -22.01 52.43
C PRO A 361 -13.40 -22.99 52.32
N TYR A 362 -13.29 -24.14 51.64
CA TYR A 362 -14.42 -25.07 51.44
C TYR A 362 -14.44 -26.24 52.46
N PRO A 363 -15.62 -26.71 52.94
CA PRO A 363 -15.72 -27.87 53.84
C PRO A 363 -15.38 -29.21 53.14
N PRO A 364 -15.06 -30.28 53.90
CA PRO A 364 -14.52 -31.54 53.35
C PRO A 364 -15.52 -32.29 52.45
N GLY A 365 -15.03 -32.81 51.32
CA GLY A 365 -15.76 -33.75 50.46
C GLY A 365 -14.90 -34.93 49.97
N THR A 366 -15.54 -36.07 49.71
CA THR A 366 -14.92 -37.26 49.09
C THR A 366 -15.48 -37.47 47.68
N GLY A 367 -14.62 -37.58 46.66
CA GLY A 367 -15.04 -37.81 45.28
C GLY A 367 -15.59 -39.21 45.01
N TRP A 368 -16.61 -39.31 44.16
CA TRP A 368 -17.29 -40.56 43.80
C TRP A 368 -16.51 -41.40 42.77
N MET A 369 -16.76 -42.71 42.79
CA MET A 369 -16.10 -43.73 41.99
C MET A 369 -17.15 -44.60 41.29
N ARG A 370 -16.95 -44.90 40.00
CA ARG A 370 -17.86 -45.73 39.21
C ARG A 370 -18.04 -47.12 39.85
N GLY A 371 -19.17 -47.36 40.50
CA GLY A 371 -19.56 -48.66 41.06
C GLY A 371 -19.60 -48.76 42.59
N VAL A 372 -19.43 -47.67 43.34
CA VAL A 372 -19.55 -47.67 44.82
C VAL A 372 -20.85 -46.96 45.24
N PRO A 373 -21.73 -47.56 46.08
CA PRO A 373 -22.88 -46.84 46.64
C PRO A 373 -22.41 -45.68 47.53
N MET A 374 -23.13 -44.55 47.48
CA MET A 374 -22.88 -43.39 48.34
C MET A 374 -22.77 -43.78 49.82
N ASP A 375 -21.92 -43.04 50.54
CA ASP A 375 -21.95 -42.98 52.01
C ASP A 375 -23.39 -42.72 52.50
N PRO A 376 -23.93 -43.47 53.49
CA PRO A 376 -25.27 -43.29 54.05
C PRO A 376 -25.62 -41.88 54.57
N TYR A 377 -24.69 -40.91 54.57
CA TYR A 377 -24.89 -39.57 55.14
C TYR A 377 -25.27 -38.45 54.16
N GLY A 378 -25.42 -38.72 52.86
CA GLY A 378 -26.16 -37.83 51.93
C GLY A 378 -25.69 -36.38 51.81
N SER A 379 -24.40 -36.09 52.00
CA SER A 379 -23.84 -34.75 51.80
C SER A 379 -23.42 -34.53 50.34
N PRO A 380 -23.74 -33.38 49.70
CA PRO A 380 -23.21 -33.04 48.39
C PRO A 380 -21.71 -32.77 48.52
N PHE A 381 -20.90 -33.53 47.79
CA PHE A 381 -19.44 -33.46 47.84
C PHE A 381 -18.92 -32.58 46.70
N ASP A 382 -18.48 -31.36 47.00
CA ASP A 382 -17.93 -30.44 46.00
C ASP A 382 -16.41 -30.61 45.82
N TRP A 383 -15.91 -30.38 44.60
CA TRP A 383 -14.50 -30.61 44.22
C TRP A 383 -13.64 -29.35 44.40
N ALA A 384 -12.37 -29.51 44.79
CA ALA A 384 -11.39 -28.43 44.74
C ALA A 384 -10.73 -28.39 43.37
N PHE A 385 -11.08 -27.38 42.55
CA PHE A 385 -10.49 -27.13 41.24
C PHE A 385 -10.07 -25.67 41.09
N GLN A 386 -9.15 -25.41 40.17
CA GLN A 386 -8.80 -24.07 39.70
C GLN A 386 -8.99 -24.04 38.17
N THR A 387 -9.67 -23.02 37.69
CA THR A 387 -9.78 -22.73 36.26
C THR A 387 -8.74 -21.70 35.88
N GLU A 388 -8.03 -21.93 34.78
CA GLU A 388 -7.23 -20.88 34.15
C GLU A 388 -7.98 -20.35 32.94
N TYR A 389 -8.44 -19.12 33.07
CA TYR A 389 -8.99 -18.35 31.97
C TYR A 389 -7.86 -17.61 31.27
N PHE A 390 -7.93 -17.53 29.95
CA PHE A 390 -7.15 -16.52 29.25
C PHE A 390 -7.70 -15.16 29.67
N ASN A 391 -6.87 -14.34 30.33
CA ASN A 391 -7.15 -12.91 30.42
C ASN A 391 -7.31 -12.46 28.96
N PRO A 392 -8.44 -11.84 28.55
CA PRO A 392 -8.55 -11.42 27.16
C PRO A 392 -7.31 -10.59 26.84
N PRO A 393 -6.69 -10.79 25.67
CA PRO A 393 -5.60 -9.92 25.29
C PRO A 393 -6.14 -8.48 25.32
N PRO A 394 -5.30 -7.47 25.58
CA PRO A 394 -5.74 -6.08 25.55
C PRO A 394 -6.58 -5.87 24.30
N GLN A 395 -7.84 -5.43 24.48
CA GLN A 395 -8.69 -5.21 23.33
C GLN A 395 -8.23 -3.94 22.63
N SER A 396 -7.99 -4.07 21.34
CA SER A 396 -7.61 -2.98 20.47
C SER A 396 -8.83 -2.11 20.20
N VAL A 397 -8.80 -0.84 20.63
CA VAL A 397 -9.84 0.12 20.28
C VAL A 397 -9.28 1.11 19.26
N ARG A 398 -9.90 1.14 18.07
CA ARG A 398 -9.57 2.12 17.04
C ARG A 398 -9.89 3.52 17.56
N ARG A 399 -8.90 4.40 17.57
CA ARG A 399 -9.02 5.77 18.08
C ARG A 399 -9.08 6.80 16.97
N ALA A 400 -8.27 6.62 15.95
CA ALA A 400 -8.12 7.58 14.87
C ALA A 400 -7.76 6.88 13.55
N GLY A 401 -7.98 7.61 12.45
CA GLY A 401 -7.47 7.27 11.13
C GLY A 401 -6.71 8.47 10.56
N HIS A 402 -5.70 8.22 9.74
CA HIS A 402 -4.89 9.26 9.11
C HIS A 402 -4.43 8.79 7.72
N TYR A 403 -4.51 9.67 6.72
CA TYR A 403 -4.04 9.37 5.37
C TYR A 403 -2.65 9.96 5.13
N VAL A 404 -1.78 9.17 4.51
CA VAL A 404 -0.41 9.56 4.16
C VAL A 404 -0.08 9.10 2.75
N THR A 405 0.82 9.81 2.07
CA THR A 405 1.27 9.47 0.72
C THR A 405 2.64 8.81 0.78
N CYS A 406 2.80 7.65 0.14
CA CYS A 406 4.09 6.98 0.07
C CYS A 406 5.05 7.70 -0.88
N ALA A 407 6.22 8.07 -0.36
CA ALA A 407 7.29 8.70 -1.13
C ALA A 407 8.44 7.75 -1.47
N GLY A 408 8.63 6.71 -0.66
CA GLY A 408 9.70 5.73 -0.86
C GLY A 408 9.55 4.49 0.00
N VAL A 409 10.29 3.45 -0.36
CA VAL A 409 10.29 2.16 0.34
C VAL A 409 11.70 1.56 0.34
N ASN A 410 12.06 0.88 1.42
CA ASN A 410 13.26 0.08 1.51
C ASN A 410 12.92 -1.24 2.20
N SER A 411 12.74 -2.27 1.39
CA SER A 411 12.28 -3.57 1.86
C SER A 411 13.38 -4.39 2.52
N GLU A 412 14.64 -4.15 2.16
CA GLU A 412 15.78 -4.82 2.80
C GLU A 412 15.88 -4.45 4.28
N ASP A 413 15.65 -3.17 4.57
CA ASP A 413 15.66 -2.66 5.94
C ASP A 413 14.26 -2.62 6.58
N SER A 414 13.21 -3.05 5.85
CA SER A 414 11.81 -2.97 6.29
C SER A 414 11.43 -1.55 6.74
N MET A 415 11.65 -0.57 5.87
CA MET A 415 11.33 0.83 6.10
C MET A 415 10.43 1.36 4.97
N ILE A 416 9.66 2.37 5.31
CA ILE A 416 8.81 3.10 4.37
C ILE A 416 8.89 4.58 4.68
N ALA A 417 8.79 5.41 3.65
CA ALA A 417 8.82 6.85 3.79
C ALA A 417 7.51 7.46 3.30
N PHE A 418 6.97 8.40 4.08
CA PHE A 418 5.72 9.07 3.76
C PHE A 418 5.91 10.58 3.68
N SER A 419 5.14 11.21 2.80
CA SER A 419 4.64 12.54 3.09
C SER A 419 3.46 12.40 4.06
N ASP A 420 3.63 12.98 5.24
CA ASP A 420 2.64 12.93 6.30
C ASP A 420 2.05 14.33 6.54
N PRO A 421 0.77 14.55 6.20
CA PRO A 421 0.14 15.85 6.35
C PRO A 421 0.05 16.37 7.81
N THR A 422 0.31 15.52 8.81
CA THR A 422 0.11 15.83 10.24
C THR A 422 1.37 15.79 11.08
N LEU A 423 2.29 14.88 10.79
CA LEU A 423 3.55 14.72 11.51
C LEU A 423 4.67 15.01 10.53
N ASP A 424 5.38 16.12 10.74
CA ASP A 424 6.61 16.44 10.02
C ASP A 424 7.76 16.38 11.03
N VAL A 425 8.26 15.16 11.29
CA VAL A 425 9.29 14.89 12.31
C VAL A 425 10.66 15.35 11.84
N THR A 426 10.93 15.23 10.54
CA THR A 426 12.23 15.51 9.93
C THR A 426 12.46 17.01 9.71
N ASN A 427 11.40 17.81 9.47
CA ASN A 427 11.52 19.26 9.24
C ASN A 427 10.42 20.12 9.89
N PRO A 428 10.20 20.03 11.22
CA PRO A 428 9.06 20.64 11.93
C PRO A 428 9.01 22.18 11.94
N ALA A 429 9.94 22.88 11.28
CA ALA A 429 10.18 24.32 11.43
C ALA A 429 10.23 25.12 10.11
N SER A 430 10.06 24.49 8.95
CA SER A 430 10.07 25.20 7.66
C SER A 430 8.77 26.00 7.43
N VAL A 431 8.82 27.03 6.57
CA VAL A 431 7.68 27.87 6.17
C VAL A 431 7.29 27.67 4.70
N ASP A 432 8.01 26.81 3.98
CA ASP A 432 7.89 26.60 2.53
C ASP A 432 7.45 25.14 2.27
N HIS A 433 6.22 24.80 2.66
CA HIS A 433 5.71 23.41 2.70
C HIS A 433 4.51 23.14 1.78
N ASN A 434 4.15 24.14 0.98
CA ASN A 434 3.42 23.97 -0.27
C ASN A 434 4.37 24.02 -1.48
N ASP A 435 5.67 23.85 -1.23
CA ASP A 435 6.73 23.86 -2.23
C ASP A 435 7.21 22.44 -2.48
N ALA A 436 6.90 21.90 -3.64
CA ALA A 436 7.37 20.59 -4.08
C ALA A 436 8.92 20.51 -4.22
N ALA A 437 9.63 21.64 -4.08
CA ALA A 437 11.08 21.69 -4.00
C ALA A 437 11.66 21.48 -2.59
N ASN A 438 10.83 21.46 -1.56
CA ASN A 438 11.24 21.27 -0.17
C ASN A 438 10.50 20.07 0.45
N ILE A 439 11.12 18.90 0.38
CA ILE A 439 10.55 17.64 0.87
C ILE A 439 11.20 17.21 2.19
N SER A 440 10.39 16.65 3.10
CA SER A 440 10.81 16.21 4.43
C SER A 440 10.19 14.87 4.80
N HIS A 441 10.20 13.92 3.86
CA HIS A 441 9.57 12.63 4.07
C HIS A 441 10.06 11.93 5.33
N ASP A 442 9.10 11.60 6.20
CA ASP A 442 9.36 10.88 7.42
C ASP A 442 9.49 9.39 7.13
N ILE A 443 10.50 8.78 7.75
CA ILE A 443 10.85 7.37 7.58
C ILE A 443 10.42 6.59 8.81
N TYR A 444 9.70 5.50 8.58
CA TYR A 444 9.14 4.64 9.63
C TYR A 444 9.53 3.18 9.43
N ASN A 445 9.68 2.47 10.55
CA ASN A 445 9.98 1.04 10.60
C ASN A 445 8.71 0.20 10.40
N VAL A 446 8.78 -0.71 9.44
CA VAL A 446 7.73 -1.67 9.09
C VAL A 446 7.91 -2.96 9.87
N SER A 447 6.83 -3.41 10.50
CA SER A 447 6.76 -4.71 11.18
C SER A 447 5.72 -5.59 10.51
N ILE A 448 6.14 -6.77 10.04
CA ILE A 448 5.25 -7.75 9.37
C ILE A 448 4.40 -8.50 10.40
N GLY A 449 3.14 -8.74 10.05
CA GLY A 449 2.12 -9.34 10.91
C GLY A 449 1.32 -8.28 11.67
N SER A 450 0.61 -8.71 12.70
CA SER A 450 -0.24 -7.83 13.50
C SER A 450 0.37 -7.53 14.87
N PRO A 451 0.27 -6.28 15.37
CA PRO A 451 0.75 -5.93 16.71
C PRO A 451 -0.07 -6.57 17.82
N GLN A 452 -1.30 -7.04 17.54
CA GLN A 452 -2.15 -7.78 18.47
C GLN A 452 -2.94 -8.90 17.79
N PRO A 453 -3.33 -9.96 18.52
CA PRO A 453 -4.10 -11.05 17.96
C PRO A 453 -5.51 -10.67 17.48
N ASP A 454 -6.10 -9.59 18.01
CA ASP A 454 -7.47 -9.16 17.71
C ASP A 454 -7.57 -8.20 16.53
N ILE A 455 -6.44 -7.67 16.05
CA ILE A 455 -6.38 -6.92 14.81
C ILE A 455 -5.94 -7.85 13.70
N ASP A 456 -6.78 -7.96 12.70
CA ASP A 456 -6.43 -8.63 11.45
C ASP A 456 -5.77 -7.60 10.53
N CYS A 457 -4.45 -7.45 10.60
CA CYS A 457 -3.66 -6.64 9.68
C CYS A 457 -2.40 -7.41 9.26
N GLN A 458 -1.87 -7.07 8.08
CA GLN A 458 -0.73 -7.78 7.49
C GLN A 458 0.62 -7.19 7.92
N TRP A 459 0.64 -5.91 8.31
CA TRP A 459 1.82 -5.18 8.79
C TRP A 459 1.41 -3.90 9.51
N TRP A 460 2.35 -3.32 10.25
CA TRP A 460 2.14 -2.14 11.08
C TRP A 460 3.42 -1.30 11.22
N LEU A 461 3.26 -0.05 11.66
CA LEU A 461 4.36 0.90 11.84
C LEU A 461 4.77 0.90 13.32
N SER A 462 5.97 0.41 13.58
CA SER A 462 6.42 0.12 14.95
C SER A 462 6.92 1.31 15.75
N ASP A 463 7.17 2.42 15.07
CA ASP A 463 7.69 3.68 15.60
C ASP A 463 6.79 4.89 15.23
N TYR A 464 5.71 4.67 14.49
CA TYR A 464 4.66 5.68 14.27
C TYR A 464 3.66 5.65 15.43
N HIS A 465 3.81 6.58 16.37
CA HIS A 465 2.99 6.68 17.57
C HIS A 465 2.41 8.08 17.75
N ALA A 466 1.35 8.40 17.00
CA ALA A 466 0.62 9.68 17.07
C ALA A 466 -0.18 9.87 18.38
N GLY A 467 0.43 9.58 19.54
CA GLY A 467 -0.20 9.57 20.86
C GLY A 467 -0.93 8.27 21.22
N TYR A 468 -0.90 7.27 20.34
CA TYR A 468 -1.56 5.98 20.51
C TYR A 468 -0.56 4.82 20.67
N ASN A 469 -1.04 3.67 21.12
CA ASN A 469 -0.15 2.54 21.40
C ASN A 469 0.52 1.95 20.15
N TYR A 470 -0.20 1.83 19.03
CA TYR A 470 0.34 1.30 17.77
C TYR A 470 -0.52 1.74 16.58
N THR A 471 0.09 1.71 15.40
CA THR A 471 -0.50 2.17 14.15
C THR A 471 -0.40 1.08 13.11
N VAL A 472 -1.52 0.69 12.51
CA VAL A 472 -1.60 -0.37 11.51
C VAL A 472 -1.98 0.22 10.15
N VAL A 473 -1.66 -0.51 9.08
CA VAL A 473 -2.16 -0.14 7.74
C VAL A 473 -3.49 -0.84 7.51
N GLU A 474 -4.57 -0.06 7.48
CA GLU A 474 -5.92 -0.59 7.32
C GLU A 474 -6.27 -0.76 5.84
N GLN A 475 -5.93 0.22 5.01
CA GLN A 475 -6.28 0.23 3.59
C GLN A 475 -5.23 1.01 2.80
N ALA A 476 -5.24 0.83 1.48
CA ALA A 476 -4.47 1.66 0.56
C ALA A 476 -5.33 2.02 -0.65
N VAL A 477 -5.14 3.23 -1.17
CA VAL A 477 -5.62 3.65 -2.47
C VAL A 477 -4.39 3.77 -3.36
N VAL A 478 -4.42 3.09 -4.50
CA VAL A 478 -3.36 3.13 -5.49
C VAL A 478 -3.90 3.70 -6.79
N ILE A 479 -3.23 4.71 -7.32
CA ILE A 479 -3.53 5.27 -8.63
C ILE A 479 -2.53 4.67 -9.62
N CYS A 480 -3.05 3.85 -10.53
CA CYS A 480 -2.27 3.07 -11.48
C CYS A 480 -2.40 3.71 -12.88
N PRO A 481 -1.29 4.14 -13.51
CA PRO A 481 -1.31 4.49 -14.92
C PRO A 481 -1.76 3.28 -15.76
N VAL A 482 -2.62 3.52 -16.74
CA VAL A 482 -2.94 2.53 -17.76
C VAL A 482 -1.70 2.33 -18.61
N PRO A 483 -1.20 1.09 -18.78
CA PRO A 483 -0.03 0.85 -19.60
C PRO A 483 -0.24 1.35 -21.03
N ASP A 484 0.66 2.21 -21.49
CA ASP A 484 0.68 2.64 -22.87
C ASP A 484 1.12 1.45 -23.76
N THR A 485 0.28 1.17 -24.77
CA THR A 485 0.50 0.10 -25.76
C THR A 485 0.39 0.62 -27.19
N THR A 486 0.32 1.94 -27.35
CA THR A 486 0.17 2.64 -28.63
C THR A 486 1.56 2.89 -29.22
N ASP A 487 1.77 2.53 -30.49
CA ASP A 487 3.03 2.88 -31.16
C ASP A 487 3.11 4.40 -31.42
N PRO A 488 4.29 5.04 -31.29
CA PRO A 488 4.45 6.47 -31.52
C PRO A 488 4.23 6.84 -32.99
N SER A 489 3.89 8.10 -33.27
CA SER A 489 3.89 8.63 -34.63
C SER A 489 5.32 8.82 -35.14
N LEU A 490 5.57 8.59 -36.44
CA LEU A 490 6.89 8.76 -37.05
C LEU A 490 6.77 9.15 -38.53
N GLU A 491 7.49 10.21 -38.91
CA GLU A 491 7.70 10.64 -40.29
C GLU A 491 9.15 11.04 -40.56
N ILE A 492 9.79 10.41 -41.54
CA ILE A 492 11.07 10.84 -42.10
C ILE A 492 10.85 12.08 -42.97
N THR A 493 11.27 13.24 -42.47
CA THR A 493 11.16 14.53 -43.17
C THR A 493 12.37 14.80 -44.07
N LYS A 494 13.50 14.12 -43.82
CA LYS A 494 14.67 14.14 -44.72
C LYS A 494 15.46 12.84 -44.63
N PRO A 495 15.92 12.28 -45.76
CA PRO A 495 15.79 12.83 -47.11
C PRO A 495 14.41 12.55 -47.74
N ILE A 496 13.89 13.52 -48.49
CA ILE A 496 12.73 13.30 -49.36
C ILE A 496 13.19 12.78 -50.73
N LYS A 497 12.23 12.58 -51.66
CA LYS A 497 12.50 12.19 -53.06
C LYS A 497 13.19 13.33 -53.81
N ALA A 498 14.49 13.49 -53.62
CA ALA A 498 15.27 14.60 -54.17
C ALA A 498 16.72 14.20 -54.47
N LEU A 499 17.41 15.06 -55.21
CA LEU A 499 18.87 15.05 -55.34
C LEU A 499 19.47 15.94 -54.25
N TYR A 500 20.33 15.35 -53.43
CA TYR A 500 21.14 16.05 -52.42
C TYR A 500 22.61 16.06 -52.81
N PHE A 501 23.27 17.21 -52.64
CA PHE A 501 24.72 17.35 -52.76
C PHE A 501 25.26 18.00 -51.48
N LEU A 502 26.10 17.27 -50.73
CA LEU A 502 26.66 17.69 -49.44
C LEU A 502 25.58 18.24 -48.51
N ASN A 503 24.52 17.45 -48.28
CA ASN A 503 23.35 17.74 -47.45
C ASN A 503 22.39 18.83 -48.00
N LYS A 504 22.75 19.52 -49.08
CA LYS A 504 21.88 20.52 -49.70
C LYS A 504 20.96 19.88 -50.73
N GLU A 505 19.65 20.09 -50.59
CA GLU A 505 18.71 19.74 -51.66
C GLU A 505 18.99 20.60 -52.90
N ILE A 506 19.16 19.95 -54.05
CA ILE A 506 19.41 20.59 -55.34
C ILE A 506 18.13 20.65 -56.17
N MET A 507 17.37 19.56 -56.18
CA MET A 507 16.09 19.47 -56.86
C MET A 507 15.28 18.28 -56.37
N THR A 508 13.97 18.45 -56.26
CA THR A 508 13.03 17.35 -56.04
C THR A 508 12.96 16.45 -57.28
N LEU A 509 12.73 15.16 -57.06
CA LEU A 509 12.64 14.11 -58.07
C LEU A 509 11.23 13.50 -58.04
N SER A 510 10.73 13.07 -59.20
CA SER A 510 9.46 12.34 -59.27
C SER A 510 9.52 10.92 -58.69
N GLY A 511 10.72 10.41 -58.42
CA GLY A 511 10.94 9.11 -57.80
C GLY A 511 12.35 8.94 -57.29
N GLY A 512 12.46 8.28 -56.13
CA GLY A 512 13.72 7.95 -55.47
C GLY A 512 14.46 9.16 -54.90
N THR A 513 15.55 8.85 -54.20
CA THR A 513 16.42 9.82 -53.53
C THR A 513 17.86 9.54 -53.92
N LEU A 514 18.58 10.57 -54.36
CA LEU A 514 19.98 10.48 -54.76
C LEU A 514 20.82 11.40 -53.88
N ILE A 515 21.85 10.85 -53.23
CA ILE A 515 22.68 11.55 -52.25
C ILE A 515 24.13 11.51 -52.70
N ILE A 516 24.77 12.67 -52.79
CA ILE A 516 26.20 12.80 -53.10
C ILE A 516 26.90 13.46 -51.90
N GLY A 517 27.73 12.70 -51.20
CA GLY A 517 28.40 13.14 -49.96
C GLY A 517 27.53 13.01 -48.71
N LYS A 518 27.87 13.73 -47.63
CA LYS A 518 27.17 13.68 -46.34
C LYS A 518 25.71 14.15 -46.44
N ILE A 519 24.86 13.66 -45.54
CA ILE A 519 23.45 14.08 -45.44
C ILE A 519 22.94 13.96 -44.00
N ASP A 520 22.04 14.85 -43.61
CA ASP A 520 21.26 14.73 -42.38
C ASP A 520 20.01 13.87 -42.65
N ILE A 521 19.76 12.94 -41.75
CA ILE A 521 18.52 12.18 -41.68
C ILE A 521 17.70 12.88 -40.60
N GLU A 522 16.56 13.44 -40.98
CA GLU A 522 15.69 14.22 -40.11
C GLU A 522 14.35 13.50 -40.02
N ALA A 523 13.80 13.43 -38.81
CA ALA A 523 12.51 12.81 -38.56
C ALA A 523 11.70 13.61 -37.53
N THR A 524 10.39 13.57 -37.67
CA THR A 524 9.44 14.00 -36.65
C THR A 524 8.80 12.75 -36.04
N ALA A 525 8.77 12.69 -34.71
CA ALA A 525 8.09 11.65 -33.97
C ALA A 525 7.39 12.27 -32.77
N SER A 526 6.21 11.76 -32.44
CA SER A 526 5.42 12.21 -31.28
C SER A 526 4.65 11.04 -30.71
N ASP A 527 4.41 11.10 -29.41
CA ASP A 527 3.56 10.16 -28.70
C ASP A 527 2.75 10.97 -27.68
N ASP A 528 1.43 10.81 -27.70
CA ASP A 528 0.50 11.58 -26.87
C ASP A 528 0.19 10.83 -25.55
N ASP A 529 0.77 9.65 -25.34
CA ASP A 529 0.55 8.75 -24.20
C ASP A 529 1.73 8.80 -23.22
N ALA A 530 2.78 7.98 -23.43
CA ALA A 530 3.97 7.96 -22.58
C ALA A 530 5.01 9.03 -22.96
N GLY A 531 4.88 9.62 -24.15
CA GLY A 531 5.84 10.56 -24.71
C GLY A 531 7.09 9.88 -25.26
N MET A 532 7.88 10.62 -26.04
CA MET A 532 9.05 10.07 -26.72
C MET A 532 10.22 9.79 -25.76
N ASP A 533 10.89 8.64 -25.95
CA ASP A 533 12.19 8.33 -25.31
C ASP A 533 13.35 8.69 -26.27
N ARG A 534 13.34 8.11 -27.48
CA ARG A 534 14.38 8.38 -28.48
C ARG A 534 13.98 7.99 -29.90
N VAL A 535 14.70 8.55 -30.86
CA VAL A 535 14.67 8.13 -32.27
C VAL A 535 16.02 7.53 -32.66
N GLU A 536 15.99 6.31 -33.21
CA GLU A 536 17.17 5.57 -33.65
C GLU A 536 17.28 5.56 -35.18
N PHE A 537 18.51 5.77 -35.68
CA PHE A 537 18.80 5.88 -37.11
C PHE A 537 19.68 4.72 -37.57
N TYR A 538 19.26 4.04 -38.64
CA TYR A 538 19.93 2.85 -39.16
C TYR A 538 20.20 2.99 -40.66
N VAL A 539 21.27 2.35 -41.12
CA VAL A 539 21.50 2.08 -42.55
C VAL A 539 21.78 0.60 -42.76
N ASN A 540 21.01 -0.04 -43.64
CA ASN A 540 21.04 -1.49 -43.91
C ASN A 540 21.04 -2.32 -42.62
N MET A 541 20.13 -1.98 -41.69
CA MET A 541 19.98 -2.61 -40.36
C MET A 541 21.13 -2.36 -39.38
N GLN A 542 22.17 -1.61 -39.75
CA GLN A 542 23.23 -1.20 -38.83
C GLN A 542 22.84 0.11 -38.13
N LEU A 543 22.79 0.11 -36.80
CA LEU A 543 22.56 1.31 -36.00
C LEU A 543 23.70 2.31 -36.24
N LEU A 544 23.34 3.54 -36.61
CA LEU A 544 24.26 4.64 -36.75
C LEU A 544 24.36 5.43 -35.45
N GLY A 545 23.21 5.71 -34.82
CA GLY A 545 23.09 6.45 -33.58
C GLY A 545 21.62 6.69 -33.23
N ASN A 546 21.38 7.40 -32.14
CA ASN A 546 20.06 7.85 -31.72
C ASN A 546 20.09 9.35 -31.37
N ASP A 547 18.90 9.93 -31.24
CA ASP A 547 18.67 11.28 -30.78
C ASP A 547 17.50 11.26 -29.78
N THR A 548 17.67 11.94 -28.65
CA THR A 548 16.70 11.94 -27.53
C THR A 548 15.91 13.25 -27.45
N GLU A 549 16.26 14.25 -28.27
CA GLU A 549 15.62 15.57 -28.23
C GLU A 549 15.12 15.95 -29.63
N ALA A 550 13.88 16.42 -29.71
CA ALA A 550 13.33 16.95 -30.95
C ALA A 550 13.96 18.34 -31.27
N PRO A 551 14.19 18.69 -32.55
CA PRO A 551 13.99 17.87 -33.75
C PRO A 551 15.04 16.76 -33.88
N TYR A 552 14.60 15.54 -34.21
CA TYR A 552 15.47 14.37 -34.27
C TYR A 552 16.32 14.36 -35.54
N ILE A 553 17.64 14.48 -35.40
CA ILE A 553 18.55 14.65 -36.52
C ILE A 553 19.81 13.79 -36.36
N TYR A 554 20.15 13.04 -37.40
CA TYR A 554 21.42 12.32 -37.48
C TYR A 554 22.23 12.64 -38.74
N LEU A 555 23.47 13.11 -38.56
CA LEU A 555 24.40 13.36 -39.66
C LEU A 555 25.05 12.07 -40.18
N TRP A 556 24.57 11.56 -41.32
CA TRP A 556 25.20 10.46 -42.02
C TRP A 556 26.36 10.91 -42.92
N SER A 557 27.58 10.83 -42.36
CA SER A 557 28.82 11.24 -43.01
C SER A 557 29.63 10.10 -43.65
N GLN A 558 29.27 8.85 -43.35
CA GLN A 558 30.04 7.68 -43.79
C GLN A 558 29.91 7.49 -45.30
N ARG A 559 30.97 6.95 -45.92
CA ARG A 559 30.95 6.64 -47.34
C ARG A 559 30.10 5.42 -47.60
N ALA A 560 29.18 5.54 -48.54
CA ALA A 560 28.38 4.43 -49.04
C ALA A 560 28.24 4.55 -50.56
N PHE A 561 28.00 3.41 -51.20
CA PHE A 561 27.84 3.33 -52.65
C PHE A 561 26.58 2.56 -52.99
N PHE A 562 25.87 3.02 -54.03
CA PHE A 562 24.67 2.40 -54.58
C PHE A 562 23.46 2.46 -53.63
N LYS A 563 22.55 1.49 -53.77
CA LYS A 563 21.31 1.40 -53.01
C LYS A 563 21.61 1.15 -51.54
N GLN A 564 21.00 1.95 -50.68
CA GLN A 564 21.06 1.87 -49.23
C GLN A 564 19.61 1.97 -48.72
N THR A 565 19.31 1.27 -47.63
CA THR A 565 18.03 1.45 -46.92
C THR A 565 18.32 2.19 -45.63
N ILE A 566 17.76 3.38 -45.50
CA ILE A 566 17.70 4.10 -44.22
C ILE A 566 16.45 3.59 -43.50
N THR A 567 16.60 3.22 -42.24
CA THR A 567 15.49 2.90 -41.34
C THR A 567 15.56 3.86 -40.17
N VAL A 568 14.46 4.54 -39.87
CA VAL A 568 14.31 5.35 -38.67
C VAL A 568 13.32 4.62 -37.76
N LYS A 569 13.62 4.54 -36.47
CA LYS A 569 12.74 3.97 -35.45
C LYS A 569 12.46 5.00 -34.37
N ALA A 570 11.20 5.24 -34.07
CA ALA A 570 10.77 6.01 -32.91
C ALA A 570 10.43 5.04 -31.78
N ILE A 571 10.88 5.35 -30.57
CA ILE A 571 10.66 4.56 -29.36
C ILE A 571 10.14 5.53 -28.29
N ASP A 572 8.97 5.24 -27.73
CA ASP A 572 8.40 5.99 -26.60
C ASP A 572 8.95 5.51 -25.25
N LYS A 573 8.55 6.16 -24.16
CA LYS A 573 8.96 5.81 -22.79
C LYS A 573 8.32 4.52 -22.27
N ALA A 574 7.23 4.04 -22.87
CA ALA A 574 6.62 2.74 -22.56
C ALA A 574 7.29 1.58 -23.31
N GLY A 575 8.14 1.88 -24.30
CA GLY A 575 8.87 0.93 -25.12
C GLY A 575 8.13 0.49 -26.38
N ASN A 576 7.03 1.14 -26.78
CA ASN A 576 6.40 0.88 -28.08
C ASN A 576 7.23 1.49 -29.22
N VAL A 577 7.06 0.97 -30.44
CA VAL A 577 8.04 1.21 -31.52
C VAL A 577 7.37 1.39 -32.87
N ALA A 578 7.56 2.58 -33.46
CA ALA A 578 7.29 2.81 -34.87
C ALA A 578 8.56 2.78 -35.70
N SER A 579 8.46 2.33 -36.95
CA SER A 579 9.60 2.23 -37.87
C SER A 579 9.21 2.65 -39.28
N GLN A 580 10.07 3.44 -39.92
CA GLN A 580 9.91 3.85 -41.30
C GLN A 580 11.19 3.63 -42.11
N ASP A 581 11.03 3.12 -43.33
CA ASP A 581 12.13 2.87 -44.25
C ASP A 581 12.10 3.83 -45.44
N ILE A 582 13.27 4.31 -45.86
CA ILE A 582 13.48 4.96 -47.15
C ILE A 582 14.67 4.37 -47.89
N VAL A 583 14.44 4.04 -49.16
CA VAL A 583 15.48 3.57 -50.07
C VAL A 583 16.13 4.76 -50.77
N VAL A 584 17.46 4.87 -50.65
CA VAL A 584 18.25 5.93 -51.27
C VAL A 584 19.38 5.35 -52.11
N PHE A 585 19.86 6.13 -53.09
CA PHE A 585 21.13 5.86 -53.77
C PHE A 585 22.17 6.85 -53.27
N LYS A 586 23.26 6.37 -52.68
CA LYS A 586 24.34 7.23 -52.17
C LYS A 586 25.64 7.04 -52.94
N PHE A 587 26.37 8.14 -53.12
CA PHE A 587 27.71 8.19 -53.68
C PHE A 587 28.60 9.08 -52.80
N PHE A 588 29.71 8.50 -52.33
CA PHE A 588 30.76 9.13 -51.52
C PHE A 588 30.39 9.49 -50.09
#